data_AF-A0A5J4YTJ6-F1
#
_entry.id   AF-A0A5J4YTJ6-F1
#
_cell.length_a   1.000
_cell.length_b   1.000
_cell.length_c   1.000
_cell.angle_alpha   90.00
_cell.angle_beta   90.00
_cell.angle_gamma   90.00
#
_symmetry.space_group_name_H-M   'P 1'
#
loop_
_entity.id
_entity.type
_entity.pdbx_description
1 polymer ?
#
loop_
_entity_poly.entity_id
_entity_poly.type
_entity_poly.pdbx_seq_one_letter_code
_entity_poly.pdbx_strand_id
1 'polypeptide(L)'
;MGLGFVAGVSFGCAGRSGKNVGTAYEGSCVRTRAAWSVRRVRGMTMAGAGQVDMPQKLEAEVNKFRNVPDAKLRYQQLLFYAKQLPPMDARYKVPENKVPGCLSTVFVHVELSSEGIVDLSGDSDAQLTKGLIALLINSFSGATVKQILNVTPDFIKESGLDVSLTPGRNNGFLNMLATIKQKVKGLANNTEAQEESPSPMTTESAAKGEQVGDEGRPMYSAIVSRLGKLQPSRLIVTDNSAQHAGHAGARGLNGESHFAVEIVSEFFDGLSLVKRHQLVYGLLAEQMQAGIHALQIDAKAPSEVS
;
A
#
# COMPACT_ATOMS: atom_id res chain seq x y z
N MET A 1 -28.11 16.68 60.30
CA MET A 1 -27.26 17.76 59.72
C MET A 1 -27.43 17.63 58.20
N GLY A 2 -28.14 18.45 57.43
CA GLY A 2 -28.57 19.84 57.52
C GLY A 2 -28.33 20.42 56.12
N LEU A 3 -29.38 20.56 55.32
CA LEU A 3 -29.39 21.12 53.94
C LEU A 3 -29.10 22.63 53.92
N GLY A 4 -28.57 23.14 52.79
CA GLY A 4 -28.45 24.57 52.42
C GLY A 4 -27.08 24.87 51.79
N PHE A 5 -26.88 25.72 50.79
CA PHE A 5 -27.67 26.82 50.24
C PHE A 5 -27.10 27.24 48.87
N VAL A 6 -27.94 27.86 48.04
CA VAL A 6 -27.66 28.38 46.68
C VAL A 6 -27.07 29.80 46.74
N ALA A 7 -26.18 30.18 45.82
CA ALA A 7 -26.03 31.58 45.40
C ALA A 7 -25.49 31.69 43.96
N GLY A 8 -26.31 32.25 43.07
CA GLY A 8 -25.90 32.74 41.77
C GLY A 8 -25.46 34.21 41.84
N VAL A 9 -24.70 34.66 40.84
CA VAL A 9 -24.46 36.07 40.57
C VAL A 9 -24.56 36.30 39.06
N SER A 10 -25.39 37.27 38.70
CA SER A 10 -25.59 37.78 37.34
C SER A 10 -25.67 39.31 37.41
N PHE A 11 -25.55 39.95 36.24
CA PHE A 11 -25.59 41.40 35.91
C PHE A 11 -24.29 42.21 36.09
N GLY A 12 -23.94 43.15 35.22
CA GLY A 12 -24.67 43.70 34.08
C GLY A 12 -23.86 44.72 33.27
N CYS A 13 -24.36 45.02 32.07
CA CYS A 13 -23.88 46.02 31.12
C CYS A 13 -23.99 47.46 31.64
N ALA A 14 -23.02 48.30 31.29
CA ALA A 14 -23.09 49.75 31.40
C ALA A 14 -23.07 50.38 29.99
N GLY A 15 -24.02 51.28 29.74
CA GLY A 15 -24.10 52.13 28.54
C GLY A 15 -23.74 53.59 28.82
N ARG A 16 -23.36 54.32 27.76
CA ARG A 16 -23.33 55.80 27.65
C ARG A 16 -23.24 56.14 26.14
N SER A 17 -24.30 56.60 25.48
CA SER A 17 -24.82 57.98 25.34
C SER A 17 -23.91 58.95 24.57
N GLY A 18 -24.40 59.44 23.42
CA GLY A 18 -23.92 60.68 22.78
C GLY A 18 -24.36 60.91 21.32
N LYS A 19 -25.56 61.51 21.14
CA LYS A 19 -26.07 62.49 20.14
C LYS A 19 -25.16 62.86 18.93
N ASN A 20 -25.58 63.20 17.70
CA ASN A 20 -26.81 63.82 17.19
C ASN A 20 -26.76 64.01 15.64
N VAL A 21 -27.93 64.23 14.99
CA VAL A 21 -28.20 64.88 13.65
C VAL A 21 -27.76 64.12 12.38
N GLY A 22 -28.52 63.97 11.28
CA GLY A 22 -29.86 64.39 10.85
C GLY A 22 -30.09 64.03 9.37
N THR A 23 -31.23 64.48 8.84
CA THR A 23 -31.74 64.48 7.46
C THR A 23 -32.29 63.18 6.85
N ALA A 24 -33.59 63.25 6.59
CA ALA A 24 -34.44 62.34 5.83
C ALA A 24 -34.17 62.41 4.32
N TYR A 25 -34.40 61.31 3.60
CA TYR A 25 -34.95 61.31 2.23
C TYR A 25 -35.75 60.02 1.99
N GLU A 26 -36.94 60.19 1.44
CA GLU A 26 -37.84 59.16 0.93
C GLU A 26 -37.22 58.38 -0.24
N GLY A 27 -37.63 57.13 -0.45
CA GLY A 27 -37.22 56.36 -1.63
C GLY A 27 -37.82 54.96 -1.69
N SER A 28 -38.92 54.85 -2.43
CA SER A 28 -39.72 53.66 -2.67
C SER A 28 -38.98 52.49 -3.36
N CYS A 29 -39.32 51.27 -2.91
CA CYS A 29 -39.59 50.05 -3.68
C CYS A 29 -39.01 49.91 -5.10
N VAL A 30 -38.11 48.93 -5.35
CA VAL A 30 -38.27 47.95 -6.45
C VAL A 30 -37.53 46.65 -6.10
N ARG A 31 -38.27 45.54 -6.15
CA ARG A 31 -37.80 44.15 -6.10
C ARG A 31 -37.22 43.79 -7.48
N THR A 32 -35.90 43.60 -7.62
CA THR A 32 -35.32 43.04 -8.85
C THR A 32 -34.73 41.65 -8.56
N ARG A 33 -35.37 40.64 -9.15
CA ARG A 33 -34.80 39.29 -9.30
C ARG A 33 -33.63 39.39 -10.28
N ALA A 34 -32.41 39.22 -9.80
CA ALA A 34 -31.26 38.99 -10.67
C ALA A 34 -31.33 37.55 -11.20
N ALA A 35 -31.75 37.41 -12.46
CA ALA A 35 -31.64 36.17 -13.21
C ALA A 35 -30.16 35.88 -13.50
N TRP A 36 -29.62 34.83 -12.90
CA TRP A 36 -28.31 34.29 -13.27
C TRP A 36 -28.43 33.60 -14.63
N SER A 37 -27.96 34.28 -15.67
CA SER A 37 -27.75 33.71 -16.99
C SER A 37 -26.59 32.70 -16.90
N VAL A 38 -26.91 31.41 -16.91
CA VAL A 38 -25.93 30.34 -17.08
C VAL A 38 -25.46 30.38 -18.53
N ARG A 39 -24.39 31.12 -18.78
CA ARG A 39 -23.71 31.10 -20.08
C ARG A 39 -23.04 29.73 -20.23
N ARG A 40 -23.68 28.86 -21.00
CA ARG A 40 -23.17 27.55 -21.42
C ARG A 40 -21.86 27.76 -22.17
N VAL A 41 -20.72 27.57 -21.49
CA VAL A 41 -19.42 27.53 -22.15
C VAL A 41 -19.37 26.23 -22.96
N ARG A 42 -19.34 26.38 -24.27
CA ARG A 42 -19.12 25.30 -25.24
C ARG A 42 -17.81 24.60 -24.87
N GLY A 43 -17.89 23.29 -24.62
CA GLY A 43 -16.75 22.45 -24.30
C GLY A 43 -15.69 22.53 -25.40
N MET A 44 -14.54 23.09 -25.05
CA MET A 44 -13.31 22.96 -25.82
C MET A 44 -12.74 21.59 -25.46
N THR A 45 -12.88 20.61 -26.36
CA THR A 45 -12.21 19.32 -26.22
C THR A 45 -10.71 19.54 -26.42
N MET A 46 -9.99 19.63 -25.31
CA MET A 46 -8.53 19.52 -25.32
C MET A 46 -8.20 18.03 -25.48
N ALA A 47 -7.85 17.64 -26.70
CA ALA A 47 -7.13 16.40 -26.94
C ALA A 47 -5.74 16.54 -26.28
N GLY A 48 -5.64 16.07 -25.05
CA GLY A 48 -4.38 15.99 -24.30
C GLY A 48 -3.63 14.73 -24.69
N ALA A 49 -2.39 14.93 -25.14
CA ALA A 49 -1.41 13.89 -25.40
C ALA A 49 -1.23 12.92 -24.22
N GLY A 50 -0.81 11.68 -24.53
CA GLY A 50 -0.69 10.53 -23.62
C GLY A 50 -0.32 10.87 -22.19
N GLN A 51 -1.31 10.79 -21.31
CA GLN A 51 -1.18 11.02 -19.88
C GLN A 51 -0.95 9.65 -19.21
N VAL A 52 0.16 9.52 -18.50
CA VAL A 52 0.46 8.32 -17.70
C VAL A 52 -0.65 8.20 -16.66
N ASP A 53 -1.49 7.18 -16.81
CA ASP A 53 -2.73 7.00 -16.09
C ASP A 53 -2.46 6.48 -14.67
N MET A 54 -1.88 7.35 -13.83
CA MET A 54 -1.70 7.09 -12.40
C MET A 54 -2.98 7.48 -11.66
N PRO A 55 -3.40 6.72 -10.62
CA PRO A 55 -4.58 7.10 -9.83
C PRO A 55 -4.42 8.52 -9.26
N GLN A 56 -5.32 9.45 -9.60
CA GLN A 56 -5.26 10.83 -9.09
C GLN A 56 -5.25 10.90 -7.56
N LYS A 57 -5.88 9.92 -6.89
CA LYS A 57 -5.86 9.79 -5.44
C LYS A 57 -4.47 9.46 -4.90
N LEU A 58 -3.67 8.63 -5.59
CA LEU A 58 -2.33 8.28 -5.16
C LEU A 58 -1.43 9.52 -5.07
N GLU A 59 -1.43 10.37 -6.10
CA GLU A 59 -0.62 11.59 -6.08
C GLU A 59 -1.04 12.53 -4.94
N ALA A 60 -2.34 12.67 -4.71
CA ALA A 60 -2.85 13.46 -3.59
C ALA A 60 -2.41 12.90 -2.24
N GLU A 61 -2.46 11.58 -2.05
CA GLU A 61 -1.98 10.91 -0.83
C GLU A 61 -0.47 11.07 -0.63
N VAL A 62 0.34 10.87 -1.67
CA VAL A 62 1.80 11.07 -1.64
C VAL A 62 2.14 12.50 -1.23
N ASN A 63 1.46 13.49 -1.81
CA ASN A 63 1.66 14.91 -1.48
C ASN A 63 1.31 15.22 -0.02
N LYS A 64 0.29 14.58 0.57
CA LYS A 64 -0.03 14.76 2.00
C LYS A 64 1.12 14.32 2.90
N PHE A 65 1.84 13.25 2.56
CA PHE A 65 3.00 12.79 3.34
C PHE A 65 4.25 13.61 3.05
N ARG A 66 4.52 13.90 1.77
CA ARG A 66 5.67 14.70 1.33
C ARG A 66 5.69 16.09 1.95
N ASN A 67 4.52 16.72 2.11
CA ASN A 67 4.39 18.07 2.67
C ASN A 67 4.54 18.11 4.20
N VAL A 68 4.68 16.97 4.87
CA VAL A 68 4.94 16.91 6.30
C VAL A 68 6.46 16.89 6.52
N PRO A 69 7.07 17.95 7.05
CA PRO A 69 8.53 18.09 7.09
C PRO A 69 9.19 17.10 8.07
N ASP A 70 8.54 16.82 9.19
CA ASP A 70 9.09 16.02 10.27
C ASP A 70 8.72 14.53 10.16
N ALA A 71 9.70 13.64 10.37
CA ALA A 71 9.52 12.20 10.25
C ALA A 71 8.58 11.64 11.32
N LYS A 72 8.60 12.20 12.53
CA LYS A 72 7.69 11.80 13.61
C LYS A 72 6.26 12.22 13.29
N LEU A 73 6.04 13.39 12.67
CA LEU A 73 4.73 13.80 12.18
C LEU A 73 4.22 12.89 11.05
N ARG A 74 5.08 12.48 10.10
CA ARG A 74 4.68 11.50 9.06
C ARG A 74 4.25 10.17 9.67
N TYR A 75 4.97 9.72 10.70
CA TYR A 75 4.59 8.53 11.45
C TYR A 75 3.24 8.70 12.18
N GLN A 76 3.00 9.85 12.81
CA GLN A 76 1.70 10.16 13.43
C GLN A 76 0.57 10.20 12.40
N GLN A 77 0.81 10.70 11.20
CA GLN A 77 -0.14 10.69 10.09
C GLN A 77 -0.53 9.26 9.70
N LEU A 78 0.42 8.32 9.64
CA LEU A 78 0.10 6.91 9.41
C LEU A 78 -0.77 6.32 10.52
N LEU A 79 -0.48 6.64 11.78
CA LEU A 79 -1.32 6.21 12.90
C LEU A 79 -2.72 6.82 12.84
N PHE A 80 -2.86 8.04 12.32
CA PHE A 80 -4.17 8.64 12.06
C PHE A 80 -4.91 7.85 10.98
N TYR A 81 -4.25 7.48 9.88
CA TYR A 81 -4.85 6.68 8.81
C TYR A 81 -5.33 5.33 9.32
N ALA A 82 -4.55 4.68 10.19
CA ALA A 82 -4.93 3.42 10.82
C ALA A 82 -6.24 3.51 11.63
N LYS A 83 -6.47 4.65 12.30
CA LYS A 83 -7.69 4.91 13.09
C LYS A 83 -8.90 5.21 12.23
N GLN A 84 -8.70 5.85 11.08
CA GLN A 84 -9.78 6.20 10.15
C GLN A 84 -10.17 5.03 9.24
N LEU A 85 -9.32 4.01 9.12
CA LEU A 85 -9.59 2.86 8.29
C LEU A 85 -10.84 2.10 8.79
N PRO A 86 -11.88 1.93 7.97
CA PRO A 86 -13.05 1.15 8.35
C PRO A 86 -12.66 -0.28 8.76
N PRO A 87 -13.34 -0.88 9.75
CA PRO A 87 -13.07 -2.25 10.12
C PRO A 87 -13.38 -3.20 8.96
N MET A 88 -12.42 -4.06 8.64
CA MET A 88 -12.61 -5.11 7.63
C MET A 88 -13.58 -6.18 8.16
N ASP A 89 -14.53 -6.59 7.32
CA ASP A 89 -15.46 -7.68 7.62
C ASP A 89 -14.69 -8.97 7.94
N ALA A 90 -15.09 -9.65 9.01
CA ALA A 90 -14.46 -10.89 9.46
C ALA A 90 -14.47 -11.99 8.39
N ARG A 91 -15.47 -12.01 7.50
CA ARG A 91 -15.56 -12.98 6.39
C ARG A 91 -14.37 -12.90 5.42
N TYR A 92 -13.70 -11.76 5.38
CA TYR A 92 -12.55 -11.55 4.50
C TYR A 92 -11.21 -11.77 5.19
N LYS A 93 -11.17 -12.04 6.50
CA LYS A 93 -9.96 -12.34 7.26
C LYS A 93 -9.57 -13.82 7.13
N VAL A 94 -9.43 -14.28 5.89
CA VAL A 94 -9.12 -15.66 5.52
C VAL A 94 -7.69 -15.77 4.98
N PRO A 95 -7.06 -16.97 5.01
CA PRO A 95 -5.69 -17.16 4.55
C PRO A 95 -5.40 -16.64 3.14
N GLU A 96 -6.37 -16.73 2.23
CA GLU A 96 -6.27 -16.30 0.84
C GLU A 96 -6.12 -14.78 0.70
N ASN A 97 -6.57 -14.02 1.69
CA ASN A 97 -6.43 -12.56 1.75
C ASN A 97 -5.22 -12.10 2.56
N LYS A 98 -4.45 -13.03 3.13
CA LYS A 98 -3.26 -12.69 3.91
C LYS A 98 -2.12 -12.23 2.99
N VAL A 99 -1.46 -11.14 3.37
CA VAL A 99 -0.26 -10.65 2.68
C VAL A 99 0.97 -11.43 3.21
N PRO A 100 1.70 -12.17 2.34
CA PRO A 100 2.89 -12.88 2.75
C PRO A 100 4.08 -11.92 2.98
N GLY A 101 5.04 -12.36 3.80
CA GLY A 101 6.31 -11.63 3.98
C GLY A 101 6.25 -10.35 4.82
N CYS A 102 5.12 -10.01 5.44
CA CYS A 102 5.03 -8.91 6.40
C CYS A 102 5.44 -9.36 7.81
N LEU A 103 6.10 -8.47 8.57
CA LEU A 103 6.39 -8.70 10.01
C LEU A 103 5.11 -8.73 10.87
N SER A 104 4.06 -8.08 10.40
CA SER A 104 2.74 -8.02 11.03
C SER A 104 1.76 -8.80 10.17
N THR A 105 0.71 -9.35 10.77
CA THR A 105 -0.35 -9.97 9.98
C THR A 105 -1.13 -8.88 9.27
N VAL A 106 -1.24 -8.99 7.95
CA VAL A 106 -2.03 -8.08 7.12
C VAL A 106 -2.99 -8.89 6.28
N PHE A 107 -4.24 -8.44 6.22
CA PHE A 107 -5.24 -8.94 5.29
C PHE A 107 -5.58 -7.84 4.29
N VAL A 108 -5.74 -8.21 3.02
CA VAL A 108 -6.23 -7.35 1.96
C VAL A 108 -7.20 -8.10 1.08
N HIS A 109 -8.37 -7.51 0.89
CA HIS A 109 -9.41 -7.99 0.01
C HIS A 109 -9.68 -6.97 -1.08
N VAL A 110 -9.95 -7.48 -2.28
CA VAL A 110 -10.12 -6.69 -3.49
C VAL A 110 -11.44 -7.11 -4.11
N GLU A 111 -12.31 -6.14 -4.37
CA GLU A 111 -13.52 -6.32 -5.15
C GLU A 111 -13.36 -5.55 -6.47
N LEU A 112 -13.89 -6.12 -7.55
CA LEU A 112 -13.89 -5.50 -8.86
C LEU A 112 -15.35 -5.31 -9.31
N SER A 113 -15.75 -4.08 -9.56
CA SER A 113 -17.09 -3.78 -10.06
C SER A 113 -17.23 -4.20 -11.53
N SER A 114 -18.47 -4.32 -12.00
CA SER A 114 -18.78 -4.55 -13.42
C SER A 114 -18.26 -3.46 -14.36
N GLU A 115 -17.96 -2.27 -13.82
CA GLU A 115 -17.38 -1.14 -14.55
C GLU A 115 -15.84 -1.15 -14.56
N GLY A 116 -15.22 -2.20 -13.99
CA GLY A 116 -13.76 -2.33 -13.91
C GLY A 116 -13.11 -1.45 -12.84
N ILE A 117 -13.89 -0.98 -11.86
CA ILE A 117 -13.44 -0.16 -10.74
C ILE A 117 -13.10 -1.05 -9.54
N VAL A 118 -11.93 -0.84 -8.96
CA VAL A 118 -11.43 -1.60 -7.82
C VAL A 118 -11.88 -0.96 -6.51
N ASP A 119 -12.39 -1.78 -5.59
CA ASP A 119 -12.59 -1.43 -4.19
C ASP A 119 -11.71 -2.30 -3.29
N LEU A 120 -11.12 -1.70 -2.25
CA LEU A 120 -10.16 -2.36 -1.39
C LEU A 120 -10.60 -2.29 0.07
N SER A 121 -10.47 -3.42 0.77
CA SER A 121 -10.55 -3.46 2.23
C SER A 121 -9.35 -4.18 2.82
N GLY A 122 -8.96 -3.82 4.03
CA GLY A 122 -7.79 -4.41 4.65
C GLY A 122 -7.70 -4.13 6.14
N ASP A 123 -6.89 -4.92 6.83
CA ASP A 123 -6.65 -4.78 8.26
C ASP A 123 -5.27 -5.32 8.64
N SER A 124 -4.77 -4.91 9.80
CA SER A 124 -3.54 -5.45 10.38
C SER A 124 -3.58 -5.44 11.90
N ASP A 125 -2.90 -6.41 12.50
CA ASP A 125 -2.69 -6.52 13.95
C ASP A 125 -1.77 -5.41 14.50
N ALA A 126 -0.97 -4.76 13.66
CA ALA A 126 -0.09 -3.66 14.04
C ALA A 126 -0.59 -2.32 13.50
N GLN A 127 -0.69 -1.31 14.38
CA GLN A 127 -1.27 0.00 14.05
C GLN A 127 -0.57 0.74 12.91
N LEU A 128 0.76 0.68 12.83
CA LEU A 128 1.47 1.33 11.72
C LEU A 128 1.29 0.59 10.40
N THR A 129 1.36 -0.74 10.44
CA THR A 129 1.12 -1.55 9.26
C THR A 129 -0.30 -1.35 8.76
N LYS A 130 -1.26 -1.20 9.69
CA LYS A 130 -2.64 -0.78 9.40
C LYS A 130 -2.71 0.60 8.76
N GLY A 131 -1.88 1.55 9.19
CA GLY A 131 -1.74 2.86 8.56
C GLY A 131 -1.19 2.80 7.13
N LEU A 132 -0.23 1.89 6.87
CA LEU A 132 0.36 1.68 5.54
C LEU A 132 -0.64 1.04 4.58
N ILE A 133 -1.39 0.01 5.00
CA ILE A 133 -2.45 -0.56 4.14
C ILE A 133 -3.57 0.46 3.91
N ALA A 134 -3.92 1.28 4.91
CA ALA A 134 -4.90 2.36 4.75
C ALA A 134 -4.47 3.38 3.68
N LEU A 135 -3.17 3.71 3.60
CA LEU A 135 -2.65 4.56 2.54
C LEU A 135 -2.89 3.95 1.15
N LEU A 136 -2.64 2.65 0.95
CA LEU A 136 -2.90 1.99 -0.34
C LEU A 136 -4.39 1.93 -0.67
N ILE A 137 -5.24 1.63 0.33
CA ILE A 137 -6.69 1.60 0.18
C ILE A 137 -7.20 2.97 -0.28
N ASN A 138 -6.78 4.05 0.39
CA ASN A 138 -7.15 5.42 0.01
C ASN A 138 -6.64 5.79 -1.39
N SER A 139 -5.47 5.27 -1.77
CA SER A 139 -4.82 5.59 -3.05
C SER A 139 -5.45 4.86 -4.25
N PHE A 140 -5.92 3.63 -4.05
CA PHE A 140 -6.32 2.74 -5.15
C PHE A 140 -7.82 2.44 -5.20
N SER A 141 -8.58 2.63 -4.12
CA SER A 141 -10.03 2.43 -4.17
C SER A 141 -10.68 3.48 -5.07
N GLY A 142 -11.46 3.03 -6.06
CA GLY A 142 -12.02 3.85 -7.12
C GLY A 142 -11.13 4.00 -8.35
N ALA A 143 -9.97 3.34 -8.40
CA ALA A 143 -9.11 3.31 -9.59
C ALA A 143 -9.45 2.12 -10.49
N THR A 144 -9.05 2.20 -11.76
CA THR A 144 -9.18 1.08 -12.70
C THR A 144 -8.07 0.05 -12.51
N VAL A 145 -8.31 -1.17 -12.97
CA VAL A 145 -7.30 -2.24 -13.05
C VAL A 145 -6.01 -1.74 -13.71
N LYS A 146 -6.13 -1.06 -14.86
CA LYS A 146 -4.99 -0.56 -15.63
C LYS A 146 -4.18 0.47 -14.85
N GLN A 147 -4.86 1.41 -14.18
CA GLN A 147 -4.20 2.42 -13.36
C GLN A 147 -3.38 1.78 -12.26
N ILE A 148 -3.95 0.83 -11.50
CA ILE A 148 -3.27 0.15 -10.40
C ILE A 148 -2.07 -0.66 -10.89
N LEU A 149 -2.21 -1.38 -12.01
CA LEU A 149 -1.13 -2.19 -12.57
C LEU A 149 0.06 -1.36 -13.07
N ASN A 150 -0.18 -0.12 -13.51
CA ASN A 150 0.87 0.79 -13.98
C ASN A 150 1.65 1.49 -12.85
N VAL A 151 1.15 1.48 -11.61
CA VAL A 151 1.82 2.12 -10.47
C VAL A 151 3.16 1.45 -10.17
N THR A 152 4.25 2.21 -10.22
CA THR A 152 5.59 1.77 -9.76
C THR A 152 5.76 2.03 -8.26
N PRO A 153 6.68 1.35 -7.55
CA PRO A 153 6.90 1.58 -6.12
C PRO A 153 7.60 2.92 -5.79
N ASP A 154 7.95 3.74 -6.78
CA ASP A 154 8.72 4.97 -6.59
C ASP A 154 7.99 5.99 -5.71
N PHE A 155 6.66 5.99 -5.72
CA PHE A 155 5.83 6.88 -4.88
C PHE A 155 6.13 6.73 -3.38
N ILE A 156 6.64 5.57 -2.94
CA ILE A 156 7.00 5.33 -1.54
C ILE A 156 8.14 6.25 -1.13
N LYS A 157 9.16 6.39 -1.98
CA LYS A 157 10.27 7.33 -1.76
C LYS A 157 9.80 8.77 -1.88
N GLU A 158 8.96 9.07 -2.88
CA GLU A 158 8.42 10.42 -3.09
C GLU A 158 7.57 10.90 -1.90
N SER A 159 6.90 9.99 -1.19
CA SER A 159 6.14 10.30 0.02
C SER A 159 7.01 10.63 1.24
N GLY A 160 8.31 10.32 1.21
CA GLY A 160 9.22 10.46 2.35
C GLY A 160 8.95 9.48 3.50
N LEU A 161 8.19 8.41 3.23
CA LEU A 161 7.90 7.37 4.22
C LEU A 161 9.07 6.41 4.43
N ASP A 162 9.89 6.19 3.40
CA ASP A 162 11.06 5.32 3.42
C ASP A 162 12.04 5.70 4.54
N VAL A 163 12.26 7.00 4.77
CA VAL A 163 13.10 7.51 5.86
C VAL A 163 12.45 7.43 7.24
N SER A 164 11.14 7.27 7.30
CA SER A 164 10.37 7.28 8.56
C SER A 164 10.09 5.87 9.09
N LEU A 165 10.35 4.84 8.28
CA LEU A 165 10.01 3.46 8.53
C LEU A 165 11.27 2.60 8.64
N THR A 166 11.21 1.57 9.48
CA THR A 166 12.26 0.55 9.56
C THR A 166 12.30 -0.29 8.27
N PRO A 167 13.44 -0.87 7.86
CA PRO A 167 13.55 -1.69 6.65
C PRO A 167 12.48 -2.78 6.51
N GLY A 168 12.17 -3.51 7.60
CA GLY A 168 11.14 -4.55 7.58
C GLY A 168 9.72 -4.04 7.32
N ARG A 169 9.42 -2.78 7.64
CA ARG A 169 8.12 -2.14 7.35
C ARG A 169 8.04 -1.68 5.91
N ASN A 170 9.13 -1.16 5.34
CA ASN A 170 9.21 -0.82 3.92
C ASN A 170 9.01 -2.07 3.06
N ASN A 171 9.64 -3.18 3.43
CA ASN A 171 9.44 -4.46 2.73
C ASN A 171 7.99 -4.94 2.85
N GLY A 172 7.41 -4.87 4.05
CA GLY A 172 5.99 -5.15 4.24
C GLY A 172 5.10 -4.28 3.35
N PHE A 173 5.44 -3.00 3.18
CA PHE A 173 4.69 -2.07 2.34
C PHE A 173 4.75 -2.44 0.85
N LEU A 174 5.92 -2.82 0.36
CA LEU A 174 6.11 -3.33 -0.99
C LEU A 174 5.35 -4.63 -1.23
N ASN A 175 5.34 -5.55 -0.25
CA ASN A 175 4.59 -6.80 -0.34
C ASN A 175 3.07 -6.55 -0.39
N MET A 176 2.56 -5.57 0.37
CA MET A 176 1.16 -5.15 0.29
C MET A 176 0.80 -4.64 -1.11
N LEU A 177 1.64 -3.76 -1.70
CA LEU A 177 1.45 -3.27 -3.06
C LEU A 177 1.46 -4.42 -4.08
N ALA A 178 2.44 -5.31 -4.02
CA ALA A 178 2.55 -6.46 -4.92
C ALA A 178 1.32 -7.38 -4.83
N THR A 179 0.85 -7.66 -3.61
CA THR A 179 -0.34 -8.49 -3.37
C THR A 179 -1.60 -7.86 -3.95
N ILE A 180 -1.79 -6.54 -3.79
CA ILE A 180 -2.91 -5.82 -4.39
C ILE A 180 -2.86 -5.95 -5.92
N LYS A 181 -1.71 -5.68 -6.53
CA LYS A 181 -1.54 -5.76 -7.99
C LYS A 181 -1.81 -7.18 -8.51
N GLN A 182 -1.34 -8.20 -7.80
CA GLN A 182 -1.60 -9.61 -8.15
C GLN A 182 -3.09 -9.95 -8.06
N LYS A 183 -3.77 -9.59 -6.97
CA LYS A 183 -5.20 -9.84 -6.80
C LYS A 183 -6.05 -9.13 -7.86
N VAL A 184 -5.75 -7.86 -8.12
CA VAL A 184 -6.41 -7.06 -9.16
C VAL A 184 -6.25 -7.71 -10.53
N LYS A 185 -5.02 -8.14 -10.88
CA LYS A 185 -4.76 -8.86 -12.14
C LYS A 185 -5.54 -10.18 -12.23
N GLY A 186 -5.57 -10.96 -11.15
CA GLY A 186 -6.29 -12.24 -11.10
C GLY A 186 -7.80 -12.07 -11.30
N LEU A 187 -8.40 -11.06 -10.68
CA LEU A 187 -9.83 -10.77 -10.83
C LEU A 187 -10.18 -10.28 -12.24
N ALA A 188 -9.32 -9.45 -12.84
CA ALA A 188 -9.53 -8.98 -14.21
C ALA A 188 -9.55 -10.14 -15.23
N ASN A 189 -8.63 -11.09 -15.09
CA ASN A 189 -8.56 -12.27 -15.95
C ASN A 189 -9.76 -13.21 -15.79
N ASN A 190 -10.33 -13.29 -14.57
CA ASN A 190 -11.50 -14.13 -14.28
C ASN A 190 -12.80 -13.54 -14.81
N THR A 191 -12.88 -12.22 -15.00
CA THR A 191 -14.03 -11.54 -15.62
C THR A 191 -14.11 -11.80 -17.13
N GLU A 192 -12.99 -12.09 -17.78
CA GLU A 192 -12.91 -12.38 -19.22
C GLU A 192 -13.10 -13.88 -19.56
N ALA A 193 -13.16 -14.77 -18.55
CA ALA A 193 -13.15 -16.23 -18.73
C ALA A 193 -14.52 -16.92 -18.52
N GLN A 194 -15.64 -16.23 -18.77
CA GLN A 194 -16.97 -16.85 -18.85
C GLN A 194 -17.54 -16.85 -20.28
N GLU A 195 -16.77 -17.33 -21.26
CA GLU A 195 -17.29 -18.06 -22.43
C GLU A 195 -16.28 -19.17 -22.78
N GLU A 196 -16.81 -20.37 -23.04
CA GLU A 196 -16.17 -21.64 -23.45
C GLU A 196 -15.70 -22.63 -22.36
N SER A 197 -16.50 -23.70 -22.28
CA SER A 197 -16.38 -24.94 -21.51
C SER A 197 -15.45 -25.98 -22.21
N PRO A 198 -15.23 -27.22 -21.72
CA PRO A 198 -13.96 -27.66 -21.13
C PRO A 198 -13.23 -28.83 -21.86
N SER A 199 -11.90 -28.88 -21.67
CA SER A 199 -11.01 -30.10 -21.62
C SER A 199 -10.72 -30.88 -22.92
N PRO A 200 -9.60 -31.66 -23.03
CA PRO A 200 -8.86 -32.34 -21.95
C PRO A 200 -7.31 -32.29 -21.93
N MET A 201 -6.81 -32.46 -20.71
CA MET A 201 -5.63 -33.20 -20.21
C MET A 201 -4.73 -33.97 -21.21
N THR A 202 -3.40 -33.86 -21.06
CA THR A 202 -2.43 -35.00 -21.11
C THR A 202 -1.15 -34.72 -20.32
N THR A 203 -0.98 -35.50 -19.23
CA THR A 203 0.20 -36.27 -18.73
C THR A 203 1.66 -35.82 -18.92
N GLU A 204 2.40 -35.87 -17.79
CA GLU A 204 3.78 -36.45 -17.58
C GLU A 204 4.98 -35.83 -18.33
N SER A 205 6.21 -35.72 -17.82
CA SER A 205 6.92 -36.16 -16.61
C SER A 205 8.30 -35.47 -16.54
N ALA A 206 8.83 -35.36 -15.32
CA ALA A 206 10.23 -35.45 -14.88
C ALA A 206 11.40 -34.70 -15.56
N ALA A 207 12.04 -33.91 -14.69
CA ALA A 207 13.48 -33.90 -14.37
C ALA A 207 14.53 -33.55 -15.45
N LYS A 208 15.19 -32.41 -15.26
CA LYS A 208 16.64 -32.39 -15.02
C LYS A 208 17.08 -31.05 -14.43
N GLY A 209 17.78 -31.10 -13.30
CA GLY A 209 18.58 -29.98 -12.85
C GLY A 209 19.75 -29.78 -13.81
N GLU A 210 20.10 -28.52 -14.04
CA GLU A 210 21.35 -28.17 -14.69
C GLU A 210 22.04 -27.08 -13.88
N GLN A 211 23.21 -27.44 -13.35
CA GLN A 211 24.19 -26.53 -12.76
C GLN A 211 24.76 -25.68 -13.89
N VAL A 212 24.50 -24.36 -13.87
CA VAL A 212 25.17 -23.42 -14.77
C VAL A 212 26.04 -22.49 -13.91
N GLY A 213 27.30 -22.43 -14.30
CA GLY A 213 28.39 -21.76 -13.60
C GLY A 213 28.22 -20.26 -13.39
N ASP A 214 29.03 -19.79 -12.46
CA ASP A 214 29.08 -18.56 -11.66
C ASP A 214 29.25 -17.22 -12.41
N GLU A 215 29.11 -17.16 -13.74
CA GLU A 215 29.38 -15.92 -14.50
C GLU A 215 28.09 -15.27 -15.01
N GLY A 216 27.42 -14.52 -14.13
CA GLY A 216 26.30 -13.65 -14.54
C GLY A 216 25.28 -13.28 -13.47
N ARG A 217 25.39 -13.84 -12.25
CA ARG A 217 24.36 -13.70 -11.20
C ARG A 217 24.92 -13.24 -9.84
N PRO A 218 25.51 -12.04 -9.76
CA PRO A 218 26.20 -11.55 -8.56
C PRO A 218 25.26 -11.37 -7.36
N MET A 219 23.98 -11.07 -7.58
CA MET A 219 23.03 -10.90 -6.48
C MET A 219 22.58 -12.25 -5.94
N TYR A 220 22.29 -13.21 -6.83
CA TYR A 220 21.95 -14.57 -6.46
C TYR A 220 23.06 -15.24 -5.62
N SER A 221 24.32 -15.16 -6.07
CA SER A 221 25.45 -15.77 -5.37
C SER A 221 25.67 -15.12 -3.99
N ALA A 222 25.49 -13.80 -3.89
CA ALA A 222 25.54 -13.09 -2.61
C ALA A 222 24.43 -13.54 -1.64
N ILE A 223 23.19 -13.72 -2.11
CA ILE A 223 22.06 -14.21 -1.29
C ILE A 223 22.36 -15.62 -0.78
N VAL A 224 22.75 -16.53 -1.66
CA VAL A 224 23.06 -17.93 -1.30
C VAL A 224 24.20 -17.97 -0.27
N SER A 225 25.28 -17.22 -0.49
CA SER A 225 26.42 -17.14 0.42
C SER A 225 26.03 -16.64 1.81
N ARG A 226 25.21 -15.58 1.89
CA ARG A 226 24.78 -14.99 3.17
C ARG A 226 23.82 -15.90 3.93
N LEU A 227 22.85 -16.50 3.24
CA LEU A 227 21.90 -17.42 3.85
C LEU A 227 22.52 -18.76 4.26
N GLY A 228 23.63 -19.15 3.63
CA GLY A 228 24.44 -20.29 4.06
C GLY A 228 24.90 -20.20 5.52
N LYS A 229 25.00 -18.99 6.09
CA LYS A 229 25.33 -18.79 7.52
C LYS A 229 24.29 -19.36 8.48
N LEU A 230 23.04 -19.53 8.03
CA LEU A 230 21.97 -20.18 8.80
C LEU A 230 22.04 -21.71 8.74
N GLN A 231 23.06 -22.29 8.09
CA GLN A 231 23.25 -23.74 7.94
C GLN A 231 21.95 -24.46 7.54
N PRO A 232 21.28 -24.02 6.46
CA PRO A 232 19.99 -24.57 6.10
C PRO A 232 20.10 -26.01 5.63
N SER A 233 19.18 -26.86 6.08
CA SER A 233 19.01 -28.22 5.56
C SER A 233 18.40 -28.21 4.14
N ARG A 234 17.66 -27.14 3.80
CA ARG A 234 17.16 -26.87 2.45
C ARG A 234 17.19 -25.36 2.19
N LEU A 235 17.76 -24.97 1.06
CA LEU A 235 17.76 -23.59 0.57
C LEU A 235 17.44 -23.57 -0.92
N ILE A 236 16.35 -22.92 -1.29
CA ILE A 236 15.97 -22.66 -2.67
C ILE A 236 15.87 -21.15 -2.82
N VAL A 237 16.63 -20.60 -3.75
CA VAL A 237 16.56 -19.19 -4.13
C VAL A 237 16.09 -19.15 -5.58
N THR A 238 15.01 -18.43 -5.84
CA THR A 238 14.43 -18.25 -7.17
C THR A 238 14.47 -16.77 -7.52
N ASP A 239 14.99 -16.46 -8.71
CA ASP A 239 14.92 -15.11 -9.25
C ASP A 239 13.69 -14.98 -10.15
N ASN A 240 12.75 -14.14 -9.74
CA ASN A 240 11.48 -13.88 -10.42
C ASN A 240 11.52 -12.57 -11.22
N SER A 241 12.69 -11.95 -11.35
CA SER A 241 12.90 -10.71 -12.09
C SER A 241 12.40 -10.74 -13.54
N ALA A 242 12.55 -11.87 -14.24
CA ALA A 242 12.16 -12.04 -15.63
C ALA A 242 10.63 -11.97 -15.83
N GLN A 243 9.84 -12.30 -14.80
CA GLN A 243 8.38 -12.14 -14.83
C GLN A 243 7.95 -10.65 -14.80
N HIS A 244 8.91 -9.73 -14.70
CA HIS A 244 8.75 -8.27 -14.76
C HIS A 244 9.68 -7.60 -15.79
N ALA A 245 10.27 -8.38 -16.71
CA ALA A 245 11.12 -7.86 -17.79
C ALA A 245 10.29 -7.04 -18.80
N GLY A 246 10.23 -5.72 -18.60
CA GLY A 246 9.48 -4.79 -19.46
C GLY A 246 9.27 -3.38 -18.87
N HIS A 247 9.55 -3.17 -17.58
CA HIS A 247 9.37 -1.87 -16.93
C HIS A 247 10.71 -1.18 -16.61
N ALA A 248 10.68 0.15 -16.47
CA ALA A 248 11.84 1.03 -16.44
C ALA A 248 12.93 0.69 -15.40
N GLY A 249 12.60 -0.05 -14.34
CA GLY A 249 13.56 -0.56 -13.34
C GLY A 249 14.44 -1.74 -13.81
N ALA A 250 14.18 -2.31 -14.98
CA ALA A 250 15.02 -3.37 -15.57
C ALA A 250 16.35 -2.83 -16.16
N ARG A 251 16.46 -1.52 -16.36
CA ARG A 251 17.67 -0.87 -16.86
C ARG A 251 18.55 -0.42 -15.70
N GLY A 252 19.33 -1.35 -15.14
CA GLY A 252 20.38 -0.97 -14.19
C GLY A 252 21.16 -2.10 -13.50
N LEU A 253 20.62 -3.31 -13.39
CA LEU A 253 21.23 -4.35 -12.54
C LEU A 253 21.07 -5.77 -13.11
N ASN A 254 21.44 -6.00 -14.38
CA ASN A 254 21.35 -7.30 -15.08
C ASN A 254 19.98 -8.00 -15.02
N GLY A 255 18.94 -7.30 -14.58
CA GLY A 255 17.63 -7.86 -14.32
C GLY A 255 17.57 -8.74 -13.08
N GLU A 256 18.32 -8.52 -12.00
CA GLU A 256 18.21 -9.33 -10.75
C GLU A 256 17.60 -8.48 -9.60
N SER A 257 16.26 -8.37 -9.52
CA SER A 257 15.60 -7.45 -8.58
C SER A 257 14.49 -8.07 -7.71
N HIS A 258 13.95 -9.23 -8.07
CA HIS A 258 12.87 -9.88 -7.34
C HIS A 258 13.27 -11.31 -6.98
N PHE A 259 13.33 -11.63 -5.69
CA PHE A 259 13.74 -12.95 -5.23
C PHE A 259 12.67 -13.62 -4.38
N ALA A 260 12.53 -14.93 -4.53
CA ALA A 260 11.83 -15.80 -3.60
C ALA A 260 12.86 -16.73 -2.94
N VAL A 261 12.77 -16.86 -1.63
CA VAL A 261 13.66 -17.70 -0.83
C VAL A 261 12.81 -18.67 -0.01
N GLU A 262 13.01 -19.95 -0.25
CA GLU A 262 12.55 -21.02 0.64
C GLU A 262 13.74 -21.52 1.44
N ILE A 263 13.64 -21.46 2.76
CA ILE A 263 14.74 -21.85 3.65
C ILE A 263 14.22 -22.68 4.82
N VAL A 264 14.84 -23.85 5.01
CA VAL A 264 14.62 -24.72 6.15
C VAL A 264 15.90 -24.78 6.97
N SER A 265 15.85 -24.43 8.25
CA SER A 265 17.02 -24.38 9.14
C SER A 265 16.65 -24.64 10.59
N GLU A 266 17.53 -25.35 11.31
CA GLU A 266 17.41 -25.58 12.76
C GLU A 266 17.43 -24.27 13.56
N PHE A 267 18.06 -23.21 13.05
CA PHE A 267 18.07 -21.88 13.68
C PHE A 267 16.68 -21.26 13.81
N PHE A 268 15.68 -21.81 13.11
CA PHE A 268 14.30 -21.35 13.17
C PHE A 268 13.46 -22.07 14.23
N ASP A 269 13.99 -23.11 14.88
CA ASP A 269 13.27 -23.86 15.88
C ASP A 269 12.93 -23.00 17.11
N GLY A 270 11.71 -23.12 17.60
CA GLY A 270 11.19 -22.30 18.69
C GLY A 270 11.02 -20.80 18.39
N LEU A 271 11.34 -20.32 17.18
CA LEU A 271 11.17 -18.92 16.78
C LEU A 271 9.80 -18.69 16.11
N SER A 272 9.21 -17.51 16.37
CA SER A 272 8.03 -17.08 15.62
C SER A 272 8.39 -16.74 14.18
N LEU A 273 7.42 -16.85 13.26
CA LEU A 273 7.58 -16.49 11.85
C LEU A 273 8.21 -15.11 11.66
N VAL A 274 7.77 -14.14 12.45
CA VAL A 274 8.31 -12.76 12.43
C VAL A 274 9.80 -12.72 12.76
N LYS A 275 10.24 -13.44 13.81
CA LYS A 275 11.66 -13.51 14.20
C LYS A 275 12.49 -14.22 13.13
N ARG A 276 11.97 -15.28 12.50
CA ARG A 276 12.64 -15.98 11.40
C ARG A 276 12.85 -15.03 10.21
N HIS A 277 11.82 -14.29 9.83
CA HIS A 277 11.91 -13.29 8.75
C HIS A 277 12.88 -12.17 9.11
N GLN A 278 12.90 -11.69 10.36
CA GLN A 278 13.87 -10.69 10.83
C GLN A 278 15.32 -11.18 10.69
N LEU A 279 15.60 -12.45 11.02
CA LEU A 279 16.93 -13.03 10.87
C LEU A 279 17.36 -13.08 9.39
N VAL A 280 16.47 -13.56 8.51
CA VAL A 280 16.74 -13.62 7.07
C VAL A 280 16.98 -12.21 6.50
N TYR A 281 16.14 -11.24 6.85
CA TYR A 281 16.34 -9.84 6.43
C TYR A 281 17.63 -9.23 6.99
N GLY A 282 17.98 -9.54 8.24
CA GLY A 282 19.21 -9.05 8.86
C GLY A 282 20.46 -9.52 8.11
N LEU A 283 20.48 -10.78 7.66
CA LEU A 283 21.59 -11.34 6.89
C LEU A 283 21.68 -10.81 5.46
N LEU A 284 20.55 -10.43 4.87
CA LEU A 284 20.45 -9.89 3.51
C LEU A 284 20.41 -8.37 3.45
N ALA A 285 20.60 -7.66 4.56
CA ALA A 285 20.45 -6.20 4.63
C ALA A 285 21.34 -5.46 3.62
N GLU A 286 22.56 -5.94 3.38
CA GLU A 286 23.48 -5.37 2.39
C GLU A 286 22.97 -5.56 0.96
N GLN A 287 22.42 -6.74 0.64
CA GLN A 287 21.87 -7.09 -0.68
C GLN A 287 20.56 -6.33 -0.94
N MET A 288 19.77 -6.07 0.11
CA MET A 288 18.62 -5.18 0.04
C MET A 288 19.01 -3.75 -0.33
N GLN A 289 20.14 -3.24 0.18
CA GLN A 289 20.67 -1.92 -0.19
C GLN A 289 21.30 -1.92 -1.59
N ALA A 290 21.87 -3.06 -2.00
CA ALA A 290 22.56 -3.20 -3.28
C ALA A 290 21.61 -3.39 -4.49
N GLY A 291 20.32 -3.66 -4.28
CA GLY A 291 19.34 -3.66 -5.38
C GLY A 291 18.23 -4.71 -5.36
N ILE A 292 18.05 -5.49 -4.29
CA ILE A 292 16.84 -6.32 -4.16
C ILE A 292 15.63 -5.41 -3.93
N HIS A 293 14.68 -5.41 -4.88
CA HIS A 293 13.48 -4.58 -4.85
C HIS A 293 12.30 -5.29 -4.16
N ALA A 294 12.23 -6.63 -4.23
CA ALA A 294 11.27 -7.41 -3.45
C ALA A 294 11.86 -8.77 -3.07
N LEU A 295 11.55 -9.22 -1.85
CA LEU A 295 11.99 -10.51 -1.32
C LEU A 295 10.80 -11.25 -0.67
N GLN A 296 10.37 -12.34 -1.30
CA GLN A 296 9.44 -13.31 -0.73
C GLN A 296 10.23 -14.33 0.10
N ILE A 297 9.81 -14.58 1.34
CA ILE A 297 10.49 -15.49 2.27
C ILE A 297 9.49 -16.53 2.77
N ASP A 298 9.84 -17.81 2.61
CA ASP A 298 9.23 -18.94 3.30
C ASP A 298 10.30 -19.58 4.20
N ALA A 299 10.21 -19.35 5.51
CA ALA A 299 11.21 -19.77 6.50
C ALA A 299 10.62 -20.77 7.51
N LYS A 300 11.07 -22.02 7.44
CA LYS A 300 10.51 -23.15 8.20
C LYS A 300 11.55 -23.86 9.07
N ALA A 301 11.15 -24.32 10.24
CA ALA A 301 11.97 -25.24 11.02
C ALA A 301 11.85 -26.66 10.46
N PRO A 302 12.87 -27.54 10.60
CA PRO A 302 12.79 -28.93 10.11
C PRO A 302 11.57 -29.70 10.65
N SER A 303 11.14 -29.36 11.88
CA SER A 303 9.95 -29.92 12.54
C SER A 303 8.62 -29.60 11.83
N GLU A 304 8.59 -28.59 10.95
CA GLU A 304 7.38 -28.15 10.24
C GLU A 304 7.27 -28.72 8.82
N VAL A 305 8.30 -29.44 8.36
CA VAL A 305 8.38 -29.98 6.99
C VAL A 305 8.54 -31.51 6.98
N SER A 306 8.47 -32.14 8.16
CA SER A 306 8.54 -33.59 8.36
C SER A 306 7.21 -34.27 8.11
#